data_AF-A0A7S3J4M3-F1
#
_entry.id   AF-A0A7S3J4M3-F1
#
_cell.length_a   1.000
_cell.length_b   1.000
_cell.length_c   1.000
_cell.angle_alpha   90.00
_cell.angle_beta   90.00
_cell.angle_gamma   90.00
#
_symmetry.space_group_name_H-M   'P 1'
#
loop_
_entity.id
_entity.type
_entity.pdbx_description
1 polymer ?
#
loop_
_entity_poly.entity_id
_entity_poly.type
_entity_poly.pdbx_seq_one_letter_code
_entity_poly.pdbx_strand_id
1 'polypeptide(L)'
;KILMKAVSIRLTHGYYLKNDIDQHGKIIAEYVWIDGTGINMRSKSRTLPGPVSDVSELPEWNYDGSSTEQATTCDSEVILKPCAMFPDPFRGGDNILVLCSTYKWA
;
A
#
# COMPACT_ATOMS: atom_id res chain seq x y z
N LYS A 1 -19.66 -2.69 26.26
CA LYS A 1 -18.56 -2.84 25.27
C LYS A 1 -19.06 -3.72 24.14
N ILE A 2 -19.44 -3.14 23.00
CA ILE A 2 -19.86 -3.90 21.82
C ILE A 2 -18.60 -4.47 21.19
N LEU A 3 -18.44 -5.79 21.26
CA LEU A 3 -17.40 -6.50 20.53
C LEU A 3 -17.85 -6.53 19.07
N MET A 4 -17.25 -5.72 18.19
CA MET A 4 -17.40 -5.91 16.75
C MET A 4 -16.77 -7.26 16.41
N LYS A 5 -17.60 -8.28 16.21
CA LYS A 5 -17.15 -9.54 15.62
C LYS A 5 -16.83 -9.24 14.16
N ALA A 6 -15.61 -9.53 13.72
CA ALA A 6 -15.27 -9.55 12.31
C ALA A 6 -16.28 -10.48 11.62
N VAL A 7 -17.12 -9.91 10.75
CA VAL A 7 -17.93 -10.72 9.84
C VAL A 7 -16.96 -11.24 8.80
N SER A 8 -16.42 -12.43 9.02
CA SER A 8 -15.70 -13.16 7.98
C SER A 8 -16.74 -13.60 6.96
N ILE A 9 -17.09 -12.71 6.04
CA ILE A 9 -17.93 -13.04 4.90
C ILE A 9 -17.10 -14.00 4.05
N ARG A 10 -17.61 -15.22 3.85
CA ARG A 10 -17.11 -16.19 2.88
C ARG A 10 -17.39 -15.66 1.46
N LEU A 11 -16.80 -14.51 1.13
CA LEU A 11 -16.74 -14.00 -0.23
C LEU A 11 -15.85 -14.96 -1.02
N THR A 12 -16.04 -15.02 -2.32
CA THR A 12 -15.32 -15.81 -3.33
C THR A 12 -13.81 -15.49 -3.43
N HIS A 13 -13.18 -15.07 -2.34
CA HIS A 13 -11.80 -14.62 -2.14
C HIS A 13 -10.77 -15.44 -2.92
N GLY A 14 -10.91 -16.77 -2.93
CA GLY A 14 -9.95 -17.64 -3.60
C GLY A 14 -10.01 -17.64 -5.13
N TYR A 15 -11.04 -17.08 -5.77
CA TYR A 15 -11.15 -17.08 -7.24
C TYR A 15 -10.42 -15.89 -7.88
N TYR A 16 -10.53 -14.69 -7.28
CA TYR A 16 -9.94 -13.47 -7.84
C TYR A 16 -8.54 -13.13 -7.28
N LEU A 17 -8.07 -13.87 -6.28
CA LEU A 17 -6.71 -13.75 -5.71
C LEU A 17 -5.81 -14.92 -6.10
N LYS A 18 -6.19 -15.72 -7.11
CA LYS A 18 -5.30 -16.77 -7.63
C LYS A 18 -4.11 -16.11 -8.32
N ASN A 19 -2.92 -16.58 -7.98
CA ASN A 19 -1.63 -16.14 -8.52
C ASN A 19 -1.47 -16.30 -10.05
N ASP A 20 -2.47 -16.89 -10.72
CA ASP A 20 -2.44 -17.23 -12.15
C ASP A 20 -3.26 -16.25 -13.01
N ILE A 21 -3.73 -15.13 -12.45
CA ILE A 21 -4.39 -14.09 -13.25
C ILE A 21 -3.33 -13.37 -14.06
N ASP A 22 -3.42 -13.46 -15.38
CA ASP A 22 -2.58 -12.69 -16.29
C ASP A 22 -2.79 -11.18 -16.04
N GLN A 23 -1.73 -10.51 -15.60
CA GLN A 23 -1.72 -9.06 -15.35
C GLN A 23 -1.30 -8.26 -16.61
N HIS A 24 -1.14 -8.94 -17.75
CA HIS A 24 -0.78 -8.36 -19.05
C HIS A 24 0.50 -7.50 -18.97
N GLY A 25 1.50 -8.02 -18.27
CA GLY A 25 2.80 -7.38 -18.09
C GLY A 25 2.82 -6.23 -17.08
N LYS A 26 1.69 -5.83 -16.50
CA LYS A 26 1.61 -4.86 -15.41
C LYS A 26 1.80 -5.55 -14.07
N ILE A 27 2.12 -4.76 -13.04
CA ILE A 27 2.20 -5.26 -11.65
C ILE A 27 1.43 -4.36 -10.69
N ILE A 28 1.09 -4.89 -9.52
CA ILE A 28 0.54 -4.14 -8.40
C ILE A 28 1.65 -3.93 -7.36
N ALA A 29 1.84 -2.67 -6.97
CA ALA A 29 2.72 -2.29 -5.88
C ALA A 29 1.89 -1.80 -4.68
N GLU A 30 1.98 -2.49 -3.56
CA GLU A 30 1.33 -2.13 -2.29
C GLU A 30 2.25 -1.21 -1.48
N TYR A 31 1.93 0.06 -1.39
CA TYR A 31 2.70 1.03 -0.60
C TYR A 31 2.24 0.92 0.85
N VAL A 32 3.19 0.69 1.76
CA VAL A 32 2.95 0.46 3.19
C VAL A 32 3.70 1.52 4.00
N TRP A 33 3.02 2.12 4.98
CA TRP A 33 3.62 3.12 5.87
C TRP A 33 3.02 3.05 7.28
N ILE A 34 3.66 3.74 8.22
CA ILE A 34 3.21 3.89 9.61
C ILE A 34 2.44 5.22 9.74
N ASP A 35 1.28 5.18 10.40
CA ASP A 35 0.50 6.40 10.63
C ASP A 35 1.01 7.23 11.82
N GLY A 36 0.34 8.33 12.13
CA GLY A 36 0.75 9.30 13.14
C GLY A 36 0.77 8.75 14.57
N THR A 37 0.14 7.59 14.81
CA THR A 37 0.23 6.89 16.09
C THR A 37 1.61 6.28 16.33
N GLY A 38 2.39 6.05 15.28
CA GLY A 38 3.66 5.32 15.34
C GLY A 38 3.52 3.81 15.55
N ILE A 39 2.30 3.29 15.59
CA ILE A 39 1.99 1.89 15.90
C ILE A 39 1.23 1.22 14.75
N ASN A 40 0.24 1.92 14.20
CA ASN A 40 -0.64 1.34 13.19
C ASN A 40 -0.03 1.45 11.79
N MET A 41 -0.24 0.39 11.01
CA MET A 41 0.20 0.30 9.63
C MET A 41 -0.94 0.63 8.69
N ARG A 42 -0.64 1.35 7.62
CA ARG A 42 -1.58 1.70 6.54
C ARG A 42 -1.00 1.23 5.21
N SER A 43 -1.88 0.97 4.26
CA SER A 43 -1.43 0.62 2.91
C SER A 43 -2.44 1.03 1.83
N LYS A 44 -1.93 1.17 0.61
CA LYS A 44 -2.75 1.28 -0.61
C LYS A 44 -1.95 0.83 -1.82
N SER A 45 -2.63 0.32 -2.84
CA SER A 45 -1.99 -0.24 -4.03
C SER A 45 -2.04 0.70 -5.23
N ARG A 46 -0.95 0.75 -6.02
CA ARG A 46 -0.96 1.32 -7.38
C ARG A 46 -0.62 0.26 -8.41
N THR A 47 -1.14 0.44 -9.63
CA THR A 47 -0.69 -0.32 -10.79
C THR A 47 0.55 0.34 -11.39
N LEU A 48 1.57 -0.45 -11.68
CA LEU A 48 2.77 -0.04 -12.40
C LEU A 48 2.78 -0.67 -13.81
N PRO A 49 3.42 -0.02 -14.80
CA PRO A 49 3.41 -0.50 -16.18
C PRO A 49 4.15 -1.83 -16.37
N GLY A 50 5.01 -2.23 -15.43
CA GLY A 50 5.63 -3.55 -15.40
C GLY A 50 6.56 -3.76 -14.21
N PRO A 51 7.28 -4.89 -14.18
CA PRO A 51 8.19 -5.25 -13.10
C PRO A 51 9.26 -4.19 -12.84
N VAL A 52 9.62 -4.02 -11.58
CA VAL A 52 10.60 -3.04 -11.11
C VAL A 52 11.74 -3.76 -10.40
N SER A 53 12.98 -3.30 -10.62
CA SER A 53 14.17 -3.97 -10.09
C SER A 53 14.87 -3.19 -8.98
N ASP A 54 14.70 -1.86 -8.96
CA ASP A 54 15.29 -0.99 -7.95
C ASP A 54 14.25 -0.07 -7.29
N VAL A 55 14.43 0.20 -6.00
CA VAL A 55 13.50 1.04 -5.23
C VAL A 55 13.45 2.48 -5.74
N SER A 56 14.52 2.98 -6.37
CA SER A 56 14.59 4.32 -6.94
C SER A 56 13.76 4.48 -8.22
N GLU A 57 13.37 3.38 -8.87
CA GLU A 57 12.46 3.38 -10.01
C GLU A 57 11.00 3.57 -9.57
N LEU A 58 10.72 3.40 -8.27
CA LEU A 58 9.37 3.52 -7.74
C LEU A 58 8.98 5.00 -7.58
N PRO A 59 7.87 5.43 -8.19
CA PRO A 59 7.41 6.81 -8.07
C PRO A 59 6.95 7.11 -6.65
N GLU A 60 7.32 8.28 -6.14
CA GLU A 60 6.70 8.84 -4.95
C GLU A 60 5.18 8.91 -5.11
N TRP A 61 4.50 8.95 -3.97
CA TRP A 61 3.04 9.04 -3.94
C TRP A 61 2.61 9.90 -2.75
N ASN A 62 1.32 10.18 -2.64
CA ASN A 62 0.78 11.03 -1.61
C ASN A 62 -0.47 10.39 -1.01
N TYR A 63 -0.86 10.77 0.20
CA TYR A 63 -2.13 10.39 0.81
C TYR A 63 -2.66 11.53 1.69
N ASP A 64 -3.92 11.40 2.10
CA ASP A 64 -4.54 12.33 3.04
C ASP A 64 -4.13 11.97 4.48
N GLY A 65 -3.17 12.73 5.00
CA GLY A 65 -2.61 12.63 6.34
C GLY A 65 -3.62 12.94 7.46
N SER A 66 -4.70 13.68 7.17
CA SER A 66 -5.70 14.04 8.19
C SER A 66 -6.47 12.83 8.71
N SER A 67 -6.61 11.79 7.89
CA SER A 67 -7.22 10.50 8.25
C SER A 67 -6.26 9.53 8.98
N THR A 68 -5.04 9.97 9.24
CA THR A 68 -3.94 9.15 9.74
C THR A 68 -3.17 9.81 10.89
N GLU A 69 -3.70 10.90 11.46
CA GLU A 69 -3.05 11.64 12.56
C GLU A 69 -1.68 12.26 12.19
N GLN A 70 -1.43 12.50 10.90
CA GLN A 70 -0.14 13.02 10.39
C GLN A 70 -0.22 14.46 9.87
N ALA A 71 -1.43 14.99 9.71
CA ALA A 71 -1.64 16.30 9.13
C ALA A 71 -2.96 16.92 9.59
N THR A 72 -3.06 18.26 9.55
CA THR A 72 -4.32 18.99 9.78
C THR A 72 -5.16 19.00 8.52
N THR A 73 -6.48 19.21 8.64
CA THR A 73 -7.39 19.23 7.48
C THR A 73 -7.06 20.34 6.46
N CYS A 74 -6.50 21.46 6.90
CA CYS A 74 -6.14 22.58 6.02
C CYS A 74 -4.87 22.36 5.18
N ASP A 75 -4.03 21.40 5.57
CA ASP A 75 -2.79 21.02 4.88
C ASP A 75 -2.56 19.53 5.13
N SER A 76 -3.35 18.72 4.44
CA SER A 76 -3.47 17.30 4.76
C SER A 76 -2.60 16.40 3.90
N GLU A 77 -1.92 16.93 2.88
CA GLU A 77 -1.09 16.11 2.01
C GLU A 77 0.17 15.62 2.73
N VAL A 78 0.43 14.32 2.64
CA VAL A 78 1.66 13.69 3.10
C VAL A 78 2.21 12.81 1.99
N ILE A 79 3.52 12.87 1.79
CA ILE A 79 4.23 12.18 0.72
C ILE A 79 4.81 10.87 1.22
N LEU A 80 4.72 9.83 0.39
CA LEU A 80 5.28 8.51 0.56
C LEU A 80 6.55 8.42 -0.28
N LYS A 81 7.68 8.25 0.38
CA LYS A 81 8.97 7.97 -0.24
C LYS A 81 9.30 6.48 -0.13
N PRO A 82 9.36 5.74 -1.25
CA PRO A 82 9.81 4.35 -1.26
C PRO A 82 11.18 4.20 -0.60
N CYS A 83 11.33 3.19 0.28
CA CYS A 83 12.56 2.92 1.04
C CYS A 83 13.06 1.49 0.86
N ALA A 84 12.14 0.52 0.76
CA ALA A 84 12.47 -0.87 0.50
C ALA A 84 11.33 -1.54 -0.28
N MET A 85 11.66 -2.57 -1.06
CA MET A 85 10.68 -3.41 -1.75
C MET A 85 10.86 -4.88 -1.40
N PHE A 86 9.75 -5.63 -1.40
CA PHE A 86 9.70 -7.07 -1.15
C PHE A 86 8.68 -7.73 -2.09
N PRO A 87 8.82 -9.01 -2.43
CA PRO A 87 7.77 -9.75 -3.14
C PRO A 87 6.46 -9.76 -2.33
N ASP A 88 5.32 -9.58 -3.00
CA ASP A 88 4.00 -9.63 -2.36
C ASP A 88 3.52 -11.09 -2.21
N PRO A 89 3.52 -11.68 -0.99
CA PRO A 89 3.14 -13.07 -0.80
C PRO A 89 1.63 -13.30 -0.91
N PHE A 90 0.82 -12.24 -0.91
CA PHE A 90 -0.64 -12.32 -0.96
C PHE A 90 -1.14 -12.33 -2.40
N ARG A 91 -0.48 -11.56 -3.29
CA ARG A 91 -0.82 -11.49 -4.71
C ARG A 91 0.05 -12.39 -5.60
N GLY A 92 1.24 -12.77 -5.15
CA GLY A 92 2.19 -13.58 -5.91
C GLY A 92 2.68 -12.90 -7.20
N GLY A 93 3.32 -13.68 -8.08
CA GLY A 93 3.88 -13.19 -9.34
C GLY A 93 4.91 -12.08 -9.15
N ASP A 94 4.90 -11.10 -10.04
CA ASP A 94 5.81 -9.94 -10.02
C ASP A 94 5.29 -8.77 -9.15
N ASN A 95 4.26 -9.00 -8.34
CA ASN A 95 3.71 -7.98 -7.43
C ASN A 95 4.65 -7.73 -6.25
N ILE A 96 4.62 -6.50 -5.73
CA ILE A 96 5.56 -6.05 -4.70
C ILE A 96 4.88 -5.32 -3.55
N LEU A 97 5.44 -5.48 -2.35
CA LEU A 97 5.23 -4.62 -1.20
C LEU A 97 6.32 -3.54 -1.19
N VAL A 98 5.95 -2.30 -0.93
CA VAL A 98 6.85 -1.14 -0.91
C VAL A 98 6.75 -0.46 0.45
N LEU A 99 7.77 -0.60 1.28
CA LEU A 99 7.86 0.12 2.55
C LEU A 99 8.25 1.58 2.27
N CYS A 100 7.46 2.51 2.82
CA CYS A 100 7.64 3.93 2.61
C CYS A 100 7.95 4.67 3.91
N SER A 101 8.80 5.68 3.81
CA SER A 101 8.87 6.77 4.80
C SER A 101 7.88 7.88 4.40
N THR A 102 7.50 8.71 5.37
CA THR A 102 6.54 9.80 5.15
C THR A 102 7.18 11.16 5.42
N TYR A 103 6.84 12.16 4.60
CA TYR A 103 7.29 13.53 4.80
C TYR A 103 6.28 14.54 4.23
N LYS A 104 6.40 15.80 4.66
CA LYS A 104 5.69 16.93 4.08
C LYS A 104 6.65 17.75 3.22
N TRP A 105 6.14 18.40 2.17
CA TRP A 105 6.91 19.42 1.47
C TRP A 105 7.31 20.50 2.46
N ALA A 106 8.60 20.82 2.51
CA ALA A 106 9.14 21.88 3.34
C ALA A 106 8.84 23.26 2.74
#